data_AF-A0A933G416-F1
#
_entry.id   AF-A0A933G416-F1
#
_cell.length_a   1.000
_cell.length_b   1.000
_cell.length_c   1.000
_cell.angle_alpha   90.00
_cell.angle_beta   90.00
_cell.angle_gamma   90.00
#
_symmetry.space_group_name_H-M   'P 1'
#
loop_
_entity.id
_entity.type
_entity.pdbx_description
1 polymer ?
#
loop_
_entity_poly.entity_id
_entity_poly.type
_entity_poly.pdbx_seq_one_letter_code
_entity_poly.pdbx_strand_id
1 'polypeptide(L)'
;MNIKVLLDESEIPRQWYNLAADLPTPMQPPLGPDGQPVRPEMLAPVFPMNLIEQEVSRERWITIPDEILQILYGWRPSPLYRARALEQALGTPARIYYKNEGVSPAGSHKPNTAVAQAWYNNQFGIKRITPETGAGQWGSA
;
A
#
# COMPACT_ATOMS: atom_id res chain seq x y z
N MET A 1 -21.34 -4.25 23.98
CA MET A 1 -20.35 -5.13 23.30
C MET A 1 -19.83 -4.41 22.07
N ASN A 2 -18.52 -4.20 21.93
CA ASN A 2 -17.96 -3.46 20.79
C ASN A 2 -17.74 -4.41 19.60
N ILE A 3 -18.33 -4.09 18.43
CA ILE A 3 -18.20 -4.85 17.17
C ILE A 3 -17.09 -4.26 16.29
N LYS A 4 -16.80 -2.97 16.47
CA LYS A 4 -15.85 -2.19 15.68
C LYS A 4 -14.75 -1.68 16.59
N VAL A 5 -13.51 -1.76 16.13
CA VAL A 5 -12.34 -1.12 16.71
C VAL A 5 -11.93 -0.01 15.75
N LEU A 6 -11.94 1.20 16.26
CA LEU A 6 -11.51 2.42 15.57
C LEU A 6 -10.13 2.81 16.09
N LEU A 7 -9.33 3.38 15.19
CA LEU A 7 -8.06 4.02 15.52
C LEU A 7 -8.24 5.51 15.24
N ASP A 8 -7.78 6.37 16.14
CA ASP A 8 -7.83 7.81 15.92
C ASP A 8 -6.87 8.22 14.78
N GLU A 9 -7.20 9.28 14.04
CA GLU A 9 -6.35 9.78 12.96
C GLU A 9 -4.98 10.24 13.47
N SER A 10 -4.91 10.74 14.70
CA SER A 10 -3.65 11.11 15.35
C SER A 10 -2.73 9.91 15.61
N GLU A 11 -3.29 8.71 15.69
CA GLU A 11 -2.58 7.45 15.91
C GLU A 11 -2.22 6.71 14.60
N ILE A 12 -2.49 7.31 13.43
CA ILE A 12 -2.11 6.71 12.15
C ILE A 12 -0.59 6.46 12.10
N PRO A 13 -0.12 5.31 11.58
CA PRO A 13 1.30 5.11 11.35
C PRO A 13 1.88 6.19 10.42
N ARG A 14 3.07 6.68 10.77
CA ARG A 14 3.80 7.73 10.02
C ARG A 14 4.86 7.17 9.07
N GLN A 15 5.02 5.84 9.02
CA GLN A 15 6.03 5.15 8.23
C GLN A 15 5.43 3.90 7.59
N TRP A 16 5.81 3.61 6.34
CA TRP A 16 5.62 2.29 5.74
C TRP A 16 6.69 1.33 6.24
N TYR A 17 6.31 0.07 6.38
CA TYR A 17 7.23 -1.01 6.73
C TYR A 17 7.70 -1.73 5.48
N ASN A 18 9.01 -1.86 5.32
CA ASN A 18 9.64 -2.61 4.23
C ASN A 18 10.10 -3.98 4.74
N LEU A 19 9.38 -5.02 4.31
CA LEU A 19 9.68 -6.40 4.69
C LEU A 19 11.07 -6.87 4.22
N ALA A 20 11.60 -6.31 3.13
CA ALA A 20 12.88 -6.73 2.57
C ALA A 20 14.06 -6.57 3.55
N ALA A 21 13.94 -5.66 4.53
CA ALA A 21 14.94 -5.45 5.58
C ALA A 21 15.05 -6.64 6.56
N ASP A 22 14.01 -7.47 6.66
CA ASP A 22 13.89 -8.53 7.67
C ASP A 22 13.74 -9.94 7.05
N LEU A 23 13.86 -10.07 5.72
CA LEU A 23 13.84 -11.37 5.08
C LEU A 23 15.09 -12.19 5.46
N PRO A 24 14.95 -13.51 5.71
CA PRO A 24 16.07 -14.37 6.11
C PRO A 24 17.14 -14.51 5.02
N THR A 25 16.74 -14.33 3.76
CA THR A 25 17.62 -14.25 2.61
C THR A 25 17.19 -13.06 1.75
N PRO A 26 18.12 -12.36 1.08
CA PRO A 26 17.75 -11.31 0.15
C PRO A 26 16.79 -11.81 -0.92
N MET A 27 15.86 -10.95 -1.36
CA MET A 27 15.04 -11.27 -2.52
C MET A 27 15.93 -11.44 -3.75
N GLN A 28 15.57 -12.40 -4.60
CA GLN A 28 16.19 -12.52 -5.91
C GLN A 28 15.83 -11.27 -6.72
N PRO A 29 16.79 -10.67 -7.44
CA PRO A 29 16.50 -9.50 -8.25
C PRO A 29 15.59 -9.89 -9.42
N PRO A 30 14.74 -8.96 -9.91
CA PRO A 30 14.08 -9.14 -11.19
C PRO A 30 15.14 -9.35 -12.28
N LEU A 31 14.87 -10.24 -13.23
CA LEU A 31 15.76 -10.54 -14.33
C LEU A 31 15.25 -9.88 -15.62
N GLY A 32 16.18 -9.37 -16.42
CA GLY A 32 15.91 -8.91 -17.76
C GLY A 32 15.68 -10.06 -18.75
N PRO A 33 15.30 -9.76 -20.00
CA PRO A 33 15.15 -10.77 -21.05
C PRO A 33 16.43 -11.57 -21.36
N ASP A 34 17.59 -11.02 -21.00
CA ASP A 34 18.92 -11.65 -21.11
C ASP A 34 19.26 -12.56 -19.92
N GLY A 35 18.36 -12.68 -18.95
CA GLY A 35 18.55 -13.46 -17.72
C GLY A 35 19.46 -12.79 -16.69
N GLN A 36 19.88 -11.55 -16.91
CA GLN A 36 20.72 -10.81 -15.96
C GLN A 36 19.86 -9.95 -15.02
N PRO A 37 20.31 -9.69 -13.78
CA PRO A 37 19.63 -8.79 -12.87
C PRO A 37 19.36 -7.40 -13.47
N VAL A 38 18.12 -6.94 -13.36
CA VAL A 38 17.73 -5.58 -13.76
C VAL A 38 18.41 -4.58 -12.83
N ARG A 39 19.13 -3.63 -13.41
CA ARG A 39 19.72 -2.50 -12.67
C ARG A 39 18.71 -1.37 -12.51
N PRO A 40 18.80 -0.52 -11.47
CA PRO A 40 17.86 0.58 -11.24
C PRO A 40 17.67 1.48 -12.47
N GLU A 41 18.74 1.76 -13.22
CA GLU A 41 18.71 2.63 -14.39
C GLU A 41 17.87 2.05 -15.54
N MET A 42 17.67 0.73 -15.55
CA MET A 42 16.81 0.05 -16.53
C MET A 42 15.33 0.27 -16.25
N LEU A 43 14.95 0.72 -15.05
CA LEU A 43 13.57 1.07 -14.69
C LEU A 43 13.22 2.53 -15.01
N ALA A 44 14.24 3.39 -15.17
CA ALA A 44 14.09 4.82 -15.42
C ALA A 44 13.26 5.21 -16.66
N PRO A 45 13.14 4.38 -17.73
CA PRO A 45 12.22 4.68 -18.83
C PRO A 45 10.73 4.70 -18.44
N VAL A 46 10.37 4.02 -17.34
CA VAL A 46 8.97 3.86 -16.90
C VAL A 46 8.72 4.57 -15.57
N PHE A 47 9.68 4.52 -14.66
CA PHE A 47 9.51 5.04 -13.30
C PHE A 47 10.46 6.21 -13.01
N PRO A 48 9.99 7.25 -12.29
CA PRO A 48 10.86 8.30 -11.78
C PRO A 48 11.82 7.78 -10.69
N MET A 49 12.96 8.45 -10.52
CA MET A 49 14.03 7.96 -9.63
C MET A 49 13.57 7.82 -8.17
N ASN A 50 12.72 8.73 -7.68
CA ASN A 50 12.17 8.68 -6.32
C ASN A 50 11.25 7.48 -6.05
N LEU A 51 10.69 6.84 -7.09
CA LEU A 51 9.98 5.57 -6.97
C LEU A 51 10.93 4.37 -7.08
N ILE A 52 11.94 4.47 -7.96
CA ILE A 52 12.97 3.43 -8.11
C ILE A 52 13.77 3.27 -6.81
N GLU A 53 14.10 4.37 -6.13
CA GLU A 53 14.78 4.37 -4.83
C GLU A 53 14.02 3.56 -3.77
N GLN A 54 12.69 3.60 -3.79
CA GLN A 54 11.87 2.81 -2.86
C GLN A 54 11.92 1.31 -3.19
N GLU A 55 11.88 0.95 -4.47
CA GLU A 55 11.95 -0.45 -4.92
C GLU A 55 13.26 -1.13 -4.49
N VAL A 56 14.38 -0.39 -4.49
CA VAL A 56 15.69 -0.94 -4.13
C VAL A 56 16.10 -0.66 -2.67
N SER A 57 15.23 0.00 -1.90
CA SER A 57 15.53 0.36 -0.51
C SER A 57 15.66 -0.88 0.38
N ARG A 58 16.62 -0.80 1.30
CA ARG A 58 16.82 -1.77 2.38
C ARG A 58 16.50 -1.19 3.76
N GLU A 59 16.01 0.04 3.80
CA GLU A 59 15.57 0.65 5.05
C GLU A 59 14.30 -0.05 5.54
N ARG A 60 14.24 -0.37 6.84
CA ARG A 60 13.08 -1.04 7.45
C ARG A 60 11.84 -0.16 7.48
N TRP A 61 12.03 1.15 7.65
CA TRP A 61 10.97 2.12 7.83
C TRP A 61 11.14 3.25 6.83
N ILE A 62 10.13 3.47 5.98
CA ILE A 62 10.10 4.57 5.01
C ILE A 62 9.09 5.59 5.51
N THR A 63 9.54 6.81 5.77
CA THR A 63 8.65 7.89 6.24
C THR A 63 7.59 8.21 5.18
N ILE A 64 6.33 8.31 5.61
CA ILE A 64 5.22 8.73 4.76
C ILE A 64 5.23 10.26 4.72
N PRO A 65 5.36 10.89 3.54
CA PRO A 65 5.20 12.34 3.40
C PRO A 65 3.88 12.82 4.00
N ASP A 66 3.91 13.96 4.69
CA ASP A 66 2.73 14.51 5.36
C ASP A 66 1.60 14.79 4.36
N GLU A 67 1.92 15.24 3.14
CA GLU A 67 0.94 15.48 2.09
C GLU A 67 0.20 14.20 1.66
N ILE A 68 0.88 13.04 1.70
CA ILE A 68 0.23 11.75 1.46
C ILE A 68 -0.70 11.42 2.64
N LEU A 69 -0.24 11.60 3.88
CA LEU A 69 -1.08 11.38 5.07
C LEU A 69 -2.34 12.25 5.05
N GLN A 70 -2.23 13.53 4.65
CA GLN A 70 -3.36 14.44 4.53
C GLN A 70 -4.45 13.92 3.58
N ILE A 71 -4.05 13.31 2.47
CA ILE A 71 -4.99 12.67 1.54
C ILE A 71 -5.58 11.41 2.17
N LEU A 72 -4.74 10.56 2.77
CA LEU A 72 -5.16 9.29 3.36
C LEU A 72 -6.16 9.47 4.50
N TYR A 73 -6.09 10.56 5.28
CA TYR A 73 -7.07 10.86 6.34
C TYR A 73 -8.52 10.87 5.84
N GLY A 74 -8.75 11.12 4.56
CA GLY A 74 -10.10 11.06 3.98
C GLY A 74 -10.80 9.69 4.13
N TRP A 75 -10.06 8.59 4.33
CA TRP A 75 -10.63 7.26 4.57
C TRP A 75 -9.81 6.35 5.51
N ARG A 76 -8.68 6.84 6.03
CA ARG A 76 -7.79 6.12 6.95
C ARG A 76 -7.81 6.81 8.31
N PRO A 77 -7.68 6.05 9.41
CA PRO A 77 -7.52 4.60 9.48
C PRO A 77 -8.80 3.81 9.15
N SER A 78 -8.66 2.71 8.41
CA SER A 78 -9.81 1.84 8.15
C SER A 78 -10.24 1.09 9.42
N PRO A 79 -11.52 0.79 9.61
CA PRO A 79 -11.98 0.09 10.81
C PRO A 79 -11.65 -1.41 10.83
N LEU A 80 -11.38 -1.93 12.03
CA LEU A 80 -11.28 -3.38 12.29
C LEU A 80 -12.59 -3.86 12.90
N TYR A 81 -13.18 -4.91 12.33
CA TYR A 81 -14.43 -5.48 12.84
C TYR A 81 -14.22 -6.86 13.43
N ARG A 82 -15.02 -7.19 14.44
CA ARG A 82 -15.16 -8.57 14.93
C ARG A 82 -16.41 -9.21 14.34
N ALA A 83 -16.24 -10.29 13.58
CA ALA A 83 -17.31 -10.97 12.85
C ALA A 83 -18.13 -11.93 13.75
N ARG A 84 -18.79 -11.42 14.79
CA ARG A 84 -19.51 -12.25 15.78
C ARG A 84 -20.60 -13.15 15.20
N ALA A 85 -21.35 -12.66 14.22
CA ALA A 85 -22.37 -13.46 13.55
C ALA A 85 -21.74 -14.65 12.79
N LEU A 86 -20.56 -14.43 12.19
CA LEU A 86 -19.80 -15.50 11.55
C LEU A 86 -19.21 -16.46 12.60
N GLU A 87 -18.67 -15.95 13.71
CA GLU A 87 -18.22 -16.78 14.84
C GLU A 87 -19.34 -17.73 15.32
N GLN A 88 -20.55 -17.19 15.49
CA GLN A 88 -21.74 -17.93 15.91
C GLN A 88 -22.18 -18.95 14.85
N ALA A 89 -22.25 -18.55 13.58
CA ALA A 89 -22.66 -19.43 12.49
C ALA A 89 -21.71 -20.62 12.31
N LEU A 90 -20.42 -20.43 12.61
CA LEU A 90 -19.40 -21.48 12.54
C LEU A 90 -19.28 -22.30 13.83
N GLY A 91 -19.91 -21.88 14.93
CA GLY A 91 -19.73 -22.51 16.25
C GLY A 91 -18.27 -22.51 16.74
N THR A 92 -17.45 -21.56 16.27
CA THR A 92 -16.01 -21.57 16.52
C THR A 92 -15.65 -20.88 17.83
N PRO A 93 -14.67 -21.40 18.61
CA PRO A 93 -14.10 -20.66 19.73
C PRO A 93 -13.14 -19.56 19.28
N ALA A 94 -12.75 -19.54 18.00
CA ALA A 94 -11.86 -18.52 17.45
C ALA A 94 -12.54 -17.16 17.41
N ARG A 95 -11.73 -16.10 17.54
CA ARG A 95 -12.17 -14.72 17.31
C ARG A 95 -11.82 -14.33 15.88
N ILE A 96 -12.81 -13.93 15.09
CA ILE A 96 -12.62 -13.59 13.69
C ILE A 96 -12.66 -12.07 13.55
N TYR A 97 -11.57 -11.51 13.06
CA TYR A 97 -11.48 -10.08 12.74
C TYR A 97 -11.20 -9.86 11.26
N TYR A 98 -11.72 -8.77 10.72
CA TYR A 98 -11.38 -8.32 9.37
C TYR A 98 -11.11 -6.82 9.35
N LYS A 99 -10.05 -6.44 8.65
CA LYS A 99 -9.68 -5.05 8.41
C LYS A 99 -10.44 -4.55 7.18
N ASN A 100 -11.39 -3.65 7.37
CA ASN A 100 -12.28 -3.24 6.29
C ASN A 100 -11.65 -2.15 5.41
N GLU A 101 -10.83 -2.57 4.45
CA GLU A 101 -10.24 -1.68 3.44
C GLU A 101 -11.24 -1.20 2.36
N GLY A 102 -12.49 -1.67 2.41
CA GLY A 102 -13.55 -1.26 1.47
C GLY A 102 -14.13 0.14 1.74
N VAL A 103 -13.63 0.86 2.75
CA VAL A 103 -14.12 2.20 3.13
C VAL A 103 -13.49 3.33 2.31
N SER A 104 -12.51 3.04 1.46
CA SER A 104 -11.95 4.05 0.56
C SER A 104 -12.98 4.45 -0.50
N PRO A 105 -12.82 5.63 -1.14
CA PRO A 105 -13.71 6.05 -2.23
C PRO A 105 -13.80 5.04 -3.38
N ALA A 106 -12.72 4.29 -3.63
CA ALA A 106 -12.66 3.24 -4.64
C ALA A 106 -13.14 1.85 -4.14
N GLY A 107 -13.55 1.74 -2.88
CA GLY A 107 -14.06 0.50 -2.30
C GLY A 107 -13.00 -0.61 -2.12
N SER A 108 -11.71 -0.26 -2.06
CA SER A 108 -10.62 -1.24 -1.89
C SER A 108 -9.35 -0.63 -1.27
N HIS A 109 -8.32 -1.45 -1.05
CA HIS A 109 -7.03 -0.99 -0.54
C HIS A 109 -6.14 -0.30 -1.60
N LYS A 110 -6.52 -0.33 -2.88
CA LYS A 110 -5.68 0.16 -3.99
C LYS A 110 -5.28 1.64 -3.88
N PRO A 111 -6.16 2.56 -3.42
CA PRO A 111 -5.77 3.96 -3.19
C PRO A 111 -4.59 4.14 -2.24
N ASN A 112 -4.32 3.18 -1.35
CA ASN A 112 -3.19 3.25 -0.42
C ASN A 112 -1.83 3.36 -1.14
N THR A 113 -1.70 2.76 -2.34
CA THR A 113 -0.49 2.91 -3.18
C THR A 113 -0.70 3.88 -4.33
N ALA A 114 -1.90 3.95 -4.93
CA ALA A 114 -2.17 4.85 -6.06
C ALA A 114 -1.91 6.32 -5.69
N VAL A 115 -2.33 6.75 -4.49
CA VAL A 115 -2.05 8.11 -4.00
C VAL A 115 -0.56 8.36 -3.84
N ALA A 116 0.18 7.42 -3.26
CA ALA A 116 1.62 7.58 -3.09
C ALA A 116 2.33 7.67 -4.45
N GLN A 117 2.02 6.77 -5.38
CA GLN A 117 2.61 6.78 -6.71
C GLN A 117 2.26 8.05 -7.49
N ALA A 118 1.00 8.49 -7.43
CA ALA A 118 0.57 9.74 -8.06
C ALA A 118 1.30 10.96 -7.46
N TRP A 119 1.46 10.99 -6.13
CA TRP A 119 2.18 12.05 -5.43
C TRP A 119 3.66 12.08 -5.83
N TYR A 120 4.37 10.95 -5.78
CA TYR A 120 5.80 10.88 -6.15
C TYR A 120 6.04 11.24 -7.62
N ASN A 121 5.17 10.81 -8.53
CA ASN A 121 5.21 11.23 -9.93
C ASN A 121 5.04 12.74 -10.06
N ASN A 122 4.06 13.33 -9.36
CA ASN A 122 3.86 14.77 -9.38
C ASN A 122 5.06 15.54 -8.80
N GLN A 123 5.65 15.08 -7.69
CA GLN A 123 6.87 15.68 -7.12
C GLN A 123 8.06 15.61 -8.07
N PHE A 124 8.17 14.53 -8.86
CA PHE A 124 9.20 14.38 -9.88
C PHE A 124 8.94 15.25 -11.13
N GLY A 125 7.77 15.87 -11.24
CA GLY A 125 7.39 16.73 -12.36
C GLY A 125 6.59 16.03 -13.47
N ILE A 126 6.23 14.75 -13.30
CA ILE A 126 5.38 14.02 -14.23
C ILE A 126 3.97 14.61 -14.21
N LYS A 127 3.42 14.92 -15.40
CA LYS A 127 2.11 15.58 -15.56
C LYS A 127 0.98 14.64 -15.95
N ARG A 128 1.30 13.43 -16.39
CA ARG A 128 0.34 12.41 -16.83
C ARG A 128 0.88 11.03 -16.50
N ILE A 129 0.01 10.16 -16.00
CA ILE A 129 0.29 8.77 -15.68
C ILE A 129 -0.74 7.93 -16.45
N THR A 130 -0.31 6.79 -16.97
CA THR A 130 -1.19 5.85 -17.67
C THR A 130 -1.11 4.50 -17.00
N PRO A 131 -2.09 4.11 -16.18
CA PRO A 131 -2.22 2.76 -15.68
C PRO A 131 -3.02 1.89 -16.66
N GLU A 132 -2.80 0.59 -16.62
CA GLU A 132 -3.72 -0.41 -17.17
C GLU A 132 -4.85 -0.71 -16.18
N THR A 133 -5.99 -1.22 -16.64
CA THR A 133 -7.02 -1.74 -15.72
C THR A 133 -7.89 -2.75 -16.42
N GLY A 134 -8.32 -3.79 -15.69
CA GLY A 134 -9.30 -4.78 -16.16
C GLY A 134 -10.70 -4.38 -15.72
N ALA A 135 -11.16 -4.96 -14.60
CA ALA A 135 -12.49 -4.67 -14.04
C ALA A 135 -12.70 -3.22 -13.56
N GLY A 136 -11.67 -2.37 -13.58
CA GLY A 136 -11.78 -0.96 -13.26
C GLY A 136 -11.15 -0.56 -11.91
N GLN A 137 -11.06 -1.46 -10.93
CA GLN A 137 -10.66 -1.10 -9.56
C GLN A 137 -9.30 -0.38 -9.45
N TRP A 138 -8.31 -0.71 -10.30
CA TRP A 138 -7.01 -0.03 -10.30
C TRP A 138 -7.08 1.32 -11.01
N GLY A 139 -7.75 1.38 -12.16
CA GLY A 139 -8.00 2.66 -12.84
C GLY A 139 -8.92 3.63 -12.09
N SER A 140 -9.78 3.13 -11.19
CA SER A 140 -10.60 3.96 -10.30
C SER A 140 -9.83 4.51 -9.08
N ALA A 141 -8.74 3.85 -8.69
CA ALA A 141 -7.95 4.20 -7.51
C ALA A 141 -6.97 5.32 -7.80
#